data_AF-A0A9E8D761-F1
#
_entry.id   AF-A0A9E8D761-F1
#
_cell.length_a   1.000
_cell.length_b   1.000
_cell.length_c   1.000
_cell.angle_alpha   90.00
_cell.angle_beta   90.00
_cell.angle_gamma   90.00
#
_symmetry.space_group_name_H-M   'P 1'
#
loop_
_entity.id
_entity.type
_entity.pdbx_description
1 polymer ?
#
loop_
_entity_poly.entity_id
_entity_poly.type
_entity_poly.pdbx_seq_one_letter_code
_entity_poly.pdbx_strand_id
1 'polypeptide(L)'
;MKLDDLHDFITCFNPGNRSERRETERFKYYRYEDLIIRDKANLDIFWLKDDSLENIDDLPPPYVLQQEIIEHIEAALFAFKDVESGLKS
;
A
#
# COMPACT_ATOMS: atom_id res chain seq x y z
N MET A 1 -9.52 1.33 -18.09
CA MET A 1 -10.71 0.75 -17.47
C MET A 1 -11.77 0.56 -18.55
N LYS A 2 -12.22 -0.67 -18.73
CA LYS A 2 -13.28 -1.07 -19.67
C LYS A 2 -14.56 -1.35 -18.88
N LEU A 3 -15.70 -1.35 -19.58
CA LEU A 3 -16.99 -1.70 -18.96
C LEU A 3 -16.96 -3.09 -18.29
N ASP A 4 -16.21 -4.03 -18.88
CA ASP A 4 -16.04 -5.38 -18.34
C ASP A 4 -15.39 -5.38 -16.95
N ASP A 5 -14.47 -4.44 -16.67
CA ASP A 5 -13.82 -4.30 -15.37
C ASP A 5 -14.82 -3.91 -14.25
N LEU A 6 -16.00 -3.37 -14.61
CA LEU A 6 -17.02 -2.89 -13.67
C LEU A 6 -18.17 -3.87 -13.47
N HIS A 7 -18.24 -4.98 -14.21
CA HIS A 7 -19.38 -5.89 -14.12
C HIS A 7 -19.61 -6.42 -12.71
N ASP A 8 -18.55 -6.86 -12.03
CA ASP A 8 -18.62 -7.37 -10.66
C ASP A 8 -19.14 -6.30 -9.69
N PHE A 9 -18.64 -5.06 -9.82
CA PHE A 9 -19.12 -3.93 -9.03
C PHE A 9 -20.61 -3.66 -9.26
N ILE A 10 -21.07 -3.63 -10.51
CA ILE A 10 -22.47 -3.36 -10.85
C ILE A 10 -23.38 -4.44 -10.25
N THR A 11 -22.99 -5.70 -10.36
CA THR A 11 -23.73 -6.83 -9.77
C THR A 11 -23.80 -6.72 -8.24
N CYS A 12 -22.68 -6.44 -7.57
CA CYS A 12 -22.63 -6.35 -6.11
C CYS A 12 -23.35 -5.10 -5.56
N PHE A 13 -23.25 -3.97 -6.28
CA PHE A 13 -23.86 -2.70 -5.91
C PHE A 13 -25.40 -2.74 -6.00
N ASN A 14 -25.95 -3.57 -6.89
CA ASN A 14 -27.37 -3.79 -7.12
C ASN A 14 -28.19 -2.48 -7.05
N PRO A 15 -28.13 -1.62 -8.09
CA PRO A 15 -28.79 -0.31 -8.06
C PRO A 15 -30.31 -0.39 -7.95
N GLY A 16 -30.92 -1.50 -8.39
CA GLY A 16 -32.36 -1.73 -8.32
C GLY A 16 -32.85 -2.10 -6.91
N ASN A 17 -32.01 -2.75 -6.10
CA ASN A 17 -32.35 -3.11 -4.74
C ASN A 17 -31.13 -3.08 -3.81
N ARG A 18 -30.95 -1.94 -3.12
CA ARG A 18 -29.83 -1.73 -2.18
C ARG A 18 -29.82 -2.70 -0.99
N SER A 19 -30.96 -3.30 -0.66
CA SER A 19 -31.08 -4.21 0.49
C SER A 19 -30.52 -5.60 0.20
N GLU A 20 -30.35 -5.93 -1.09
CA GLU A 20 -29.81 -7.21 -1.56
C GLU A 20 -28.35 -7.08 -2.02
N ARG A 21 -27.66 -6.02 -1.60
CA ARG A 21 -26.22 -5.89 -1.84
C ARG A 21 -25.48 -7.03 -1.15
N ARG A 22 -24.52 -7.60 -1.88
CA ARG A 22 -23.73 -8.72 -1.40
C ARG A 22 -22.29 -8.28 -1.27
N GLU A 23 -21.70 -8.52 -0.10
CA GLU A 23 -20.26 -8.33 0.08
C GLU A 23 -19.48 -9.38 -0.70
N THR A 24 -18.37 -8.93 -1.27
CA THR A 24 -17.34 -9.77 -1.88
C THR A 24 -15.99 -9.37 -1.30
N GLU A 25 -14.92 -10.00 -1.77
CA GLU A 25 -13.57 -9.60 -1.40
C GLU A 25 -13.30 -8.12 -1.71
N ARG A 26 -13.71 -7.65 -2.90
CA ARG A 26 -13.47 -6.28 -3.40
C ARG A 26 -14.65 -5.32 -3.23
N PHE A 27 -15.78 -5.79 -2.68
CA PHE A 27 -16.95 -4.96 -2.38
C PHE A 27 -17.38 -5.16 -0.92
N LYS A 28 -17.20 -4.13 -0.10
CA LYS A 28 -17.56 -4.15 1.33
C LYS A 28 -18.43 -2.96 1.67
N TYR A 29 -19.46 -3.17 2.50
CA TYR A 29 -20.25 -2.05 3.01
C TYR A 29 -19.94 -1.80 4.48
N TYR A 30 -20.03 -0.55 4.89
CA TYR A 30 -19.83 -0.13 6.27
C TYR A 30 -21.11 0.49 6.80
N ARG A 31 -21.47 0.15 8.04
CA ARG A 31 -22.59 0.84 8.70
C ARG A 31 -22.16 2.24 9.05
N TYR A 32 -23.12 3.15 9.12
CA TYR A 32 -22.85 4.52 9.56
C TYR A 32 -22.15 4.58 10.92
N GLU A 33 -22.57 3.72 11.85
CA GLU A 33 -22.00 3.56 13.19
C GLU A 33 -20.49 3.21 13.13
N ASP A 34 -20.07 2.40 12.17
CA ASP A 34 -18.66 2.01 12.00
C ASP A 34 -17.82 3.16 11.41
N LEU A 35 -18.45 4.03 10.61
CA LEU A 35 -17.79 5.15 9.96
C LEU A 35 -17.61 6.34 10.91
N ILE A 36 -18.61 6.64 11.74
CA ILE A 36 -18.62 7.83 12.59
C ILE A 36 -17.65 7.75 13.77
N ILE A 37 -17.31 6.53 14.21
CA ILE A 37 -16.34 6.30 15.29
C ILE A 37 -14.88 6.45 14.84
N ARG A 38 -14.62 6.51 13.52
CA ARG A 38 -13.27 6.69 12.99
C ARG A 38 -12.79 8.10 13.27
N ASP A 39 -11.46 8.27 13.38
CA ASP A 39 -10.87 9.61 13.52
C ASP A 39 -11.37 10.52 12.39
N LYS A 40 -11.97 11.65 12.77
CA LYS A 40 -12.56 12.65 11.87
C LYS A 40 -13.58 12.08 10.87
N ALA A 41 -14.20 10.94 11.16
CA ALA A 41 -15.04 10.19 10.21
C ALA A 41 -14.34 9.95 8.85
N ASN A 42 -13.03 9.68 8.89
CA ASN A 42 -12.22 9.50 7.69
C ASN A 42 -12.72 8.31 6.84
N LEU A 43 -13.05 8.59 5.59
CA LEU A 43 -13.56 7.62 4.59
C LEU A 43 -12.45 6.98 3.75
N ASP A 44 -11.20 7.33 4.00
CA ASP A 44 -10.05 6.61 3.45
C ASP A 44 -9.95 5.24 4.12
N ILE A 45 -10.60 4.25 3.49
CA ILE A 45 -10.84 2.92 4.05
C ILE A 45 -10.28 1.87 3.09
N PHE A 46 -9.31 1.12 3.59
CA PHE A 46 -8.76 -0.06 2.96
C PHE A 46 -8.96 -1.26 3.89
N TRP A 47 -9.41 -2.38 3.33
CA TRP A 47 -9.57 -3.65 4.07
C TRP A 47 -8.89 -4.83 3.39
N LEU A 48 -8.45 -4.64 2.14
CA LEU A 48 -7.59 -5.57 1.45
C LEU A 48 -6.15 -5.14 1.66
N LYS A 49 -5.31 -6.09 2.06
CA LYS A 49 -3.86 -5.91 1.99
C LYS A 49 -3.45 -6.14 0.54
N ASP A 50 -2.62 -5.25 0.02
CA ASP A 50 -2.00 -5.44 -1.28
C ASP A 50 -0.66 -6.13 -1.06
N ASP A 51 -0.56 -7.40 -1.46
CA ASP A 51 0.66 -8.21 -1.32
C ASP A 51 1.78 -7.75 -2.27
N SER A 52 1.53 -6.78 -3.15
CA SER A 52 2.56 -6.19 -4.04
C SER A 52 3.34 -5.03 -3.41
N LEU A 53 2.85 -4.46 -2.30
CA LEU A 53 3.62 -3.52 -1.48
C LEU A 53 4.40 -4.34 -0.47
N GLU A 54 5.73 -4.19 -0.43
CA GLU A 54 6.56 -4.76 0.64
C GLU A 54 5.91 -4.45 1.98
N ASN A 55 5.41 -5.51 2.62
CA ASN A 55 4.58 -5.40 3.80
C ASN A 55 5.46 -4.79 4.90
N ILE A 56 5.06 -3.65 5.46
CA ILE A 56 5.78 -3.02 6.58
C ILE A 56 5.89 -4.02 7.75
N ASP A 57 4.94 -4.94 7.85
CA ASP A 57 4.91 -6.04 8.81
C ASP A 57 6.00 -7.11 8.57
N ASP A 58 6.54 -7.21 7.35
CA ASP A 58 7.57 -8.19 6.94
C ASP A 58 9.00 -7.59 6.94
N LEU A 59 9.17 -6.37 7.44
CA LEU A 59 10.48 -5.74 7.54
C LEU A 59 11.38 -6.49 8.54
N PRO A 60 12.68 -6.66 8.24
CA PRO A 60 13.61 -7.23 9.21
C PRO A 60 13.78 -6.30 10.43
N PRO A 61 14.29 -6.82 11.56
CA PRO A 61 14.47 -6.02 12.76
C PRO A 61 15.26 -4.73 12.51
N PRO A 62 14.99 -3.63 13.25
CA PRO A 62 15.60 -2.32 12.98
C PRO A 62 17.13 -2.30 12.90
N TYR A 63 17.81 -3.19 13.66
CA TYR A 63 19.26 -3.27 13.63
C TYR A 63 19.81 -3.83 12.30
N VAL A 64 19.06 -4.71 11.64
CA VAL A 64 19.42 -5.28 10.32
C VAL A 64 19.33 -4.17 9.28
N LEU A 65 18.20 -3.45 9.26
CA LEU A 65 18.00 -2.31 8.36
C LEU A 65 19.07 -1.23 8.59
N GLN A 66 19.40 -0.93 9.84
CA GLN A 66 20.44 0.05 10.16
C GLN A 66 21.80 -0.36 9.57
N GLN A 67 22.17 -1.63 9.68
CA GLN A 67 23.44 -2.14 9.16
C GLN A 67 23.47 -2.06 7.62
N GLU A 68 22.39 -2.48 6.95
CA GLU A 68 22.27 -2.41 5.49
C GLU A 68 22.36 -0.97 4.96
N ILE A 69 21.70 -0.03 5.64
CA ILE A 69 21.77 1.40 5.29
C ILE A 69 23.20 1.92 5.40
N ILE A 70 23.92 1.57 6.47
CA ILE A 70 25.32 1.99 6.67
C ILE A 70 26.19 1.43 5.54
N GLU A 71 26.09 0.14 5.25
CA GLU A 71 26.87 -0.52 4.19
C GLU A 71 26.60 0.10 2.82
N HIS A 72 25.34 0.38 2.49
CA HIS A 72 24.98 1.04 1.23
C HIS A 72 25.55 2.46 1.13
N ILE A 73 25.51 3.24 2.22
CA ILE A 73 26.08 4.59 2.24
C ILE A 73 27.61 4.55 2.10
N GLU A 74 28.28 3.61 2.77
CA GLU A 74 29.72 3.42 2.67
C GLU A 74 30.15 3.03 1.24
N ALA A 75 29.43 2.10 0.62
CA ALA A 75 29.66 1.70 -0.77
C ALA A 75 29.46 2.88 -1.74
N ALA A 76 28.37 3.64 -1.57
CA ALA A 76 28.11 4.83 -2.38
C ALA A 76 29.22 5.89 -2.19
N LEU A 77 29.64 6.15 -0.96
CA LEU A 77 30.71 7.09 -0.65
C LEU A 77 32.05 6.65 -1.25
N PHE A 78 32.36 5.36 -1.18
CA PHE A 78 33.56 4.79 -1.80
C PHE A 78 33.54 5.01 -3.32
N ALA A 79 32.42 4.72 -4.00
CA ALA A 79 32.28 4.94 -5.42
C ALA A 79 32.50 6.41 -5.81
N PHE A 80 31.98 7.36 -5.02
CA PHE A 80 32.21 8.79 -5.26
C PHE A 80 33.70 9.19 -5.10
N LYS A 81 34.39 8.66 -4.09
CA LYS A 81 35.83 8.93 -3.88
C LYS A 81 36.70 8.35 -4.99
N ASP A 82 36.34 7.19 -5.51
CA ASP A 82 37.03 6.55 -6.63
C ASP A 82 36.94 7.43 -7.89
N VAL A 83 35.71 7.89 -8.22
CA VAL A 83 35.49 8.85 -9.32
C VAL A 83 36.27 10.15 -9.10
N GLU A 84 36.26 10.73 -7.89
CA GLU A 84 37.04 11.93 -7.57
C GLU A 84 38.54 11.73 -7.81
N SER A 85 39.08 10.57 -7.43
CA SER A 85 40.50 10.25 -7.60
C SER A 85 40.87 10.11 -9.09
N GLY A 86 40.00 9.48 -9.88
CA GLY A 86 40.18 9.37 -11.34
C GLY A 86 40.07 10.70 -12.11
N LEU A 87 39.46 11.73 -11.53
CA LEU A 87 39.40 13.08 -12.11
C LEU A 87 40.63 13.95 -11.78
N LYS A 88 41.40 13.60 -10.74
CA LYS A 88 42.60 14.34 -10.31
C LYS A 88 43.89 13.87 -11.00
N SER A 89 43.84 12.75 -11.73
CA SER A 89 44.89 12.24 -12.62
C SER A 89 44.78 12.82 -14.02
#